data_AF-N9S1L0-F1
#
_entry.id   AF-N9S1L0-F1
#
_cell.length_a   1.000
_cell.length_b   1.000
_cell.length_c   1.000
_cell.angle_alpha   90.00
_cell.angle_beta   90.00
_cell.angle_gamma   90.00
#
_symmetry.space_group_name_H-M   'P 1'
#
loop_
_entity.id
_entity.type
_entity.pdbx_description
1 polymer ?
#
loop_
_entity_poly.entity_id
_entity_poly.type
_entity_poly.pdbx_seq_one_letter_code
_entity_poly.pdbx_strand_id
1 'polypeptide(L)'
;MKIDEKYVQHIKDGRIGNYFAPVGTPANHLGINPAGRVPITFAPVKETEVLKSKAKEIVDTWTDPNKPYPAKGGGTQYFVPNKENLKQVK
;
A
#
# COMPACT_ATOMS: atom_id res chain seq x y z
N MET A 1 -1.43 4.71 12.94
CA MET A 1 -0.03 4.65 12.52
C MET A 1 0.80 5.50 13.47
N LYS A 2 2.02 5.06 13.77
CA LYS A 2 2.90 5.72 14.74
C LYS A 2 3.94 6.58 14.05
N ILE A 3 4.27 7.73 14.64
CA ILE A 3 5.20 8.75 14.10
C ILE A 3 6.57 8.16 13.75
N ASP A 4 7.09 7.27 14.59
CA ASP A 4 8.44 6.69 14.41
C ASP A 4 8.47 5.40 13.58
N GLU A 5 7.32 4.97 13.04
CA GLU A 5 7.25 3.79 12.17
C GLU A 5 7.20 4.22 10.69
N LYS A 6 7.99 3.52 9.87
CA LYS A 6 7.94 3.65 8.42
C LYS A 6 6.95 2.66 7.82
N TYR A 7 6.27 3.09 6.77
CA TYR A 7 5.31 2.29 6.01
C TYR A 7 5.65 2.36 4.52
N VAL A 8 5.20 1.38 3.73
CA VAL A 8 5.40 1.33 2.27
C VAL A 8 4.07 1.47 1.54
N GLN A 9 4.10 2.16 0.41
CA GLN A 9 3.05 2.12 -0.61
C GLN A 9 3.67 1.75 -1.96
N HIS A 10 3.00 0.88 -2.70
CA HIS A 10 3.40 0.48 -4.06
C HIS A 10 2.72 1.40 -5.08
N ILE A 11 3.39 2.50 -5.41
CA ILE A 11 2.87 3.59 -6.22
C ILE A 11 2.92 3.24 -7.70
N LYS A 12 1.81 3.44 -8.42
CA LYS A 12 1.73 3.38 -9.88
C LYS A 12 1.52 4.80 -10.42
N ASP A 13 2.24 5.17 -11.48
CA ASP A 13 2.09 6.46 -12.17
C ASP A 13 2.22 7.71 -11.28
N GLY A 14 3.05 7.64 -10.23
CA GLY A 14 3.26 8.75 -9.28
C GLY A 14 2.06 9.08 -8.38
N ARG A 15 0.98 8.28 -8.42
CA ARG A 15 -0.25 8.56 -7.67
C ARG A 15 -0.21 7.93 -6.28
N ILE A 16 -0.21 8.79 -5.26
CA ILE A 16 -0.27 8.37 -3.86
C ILE A 16 -1.72 8.04 -3.47
N GLY A 17 -1.95 6.78 -3.09
CA GLY A 17 -3.23 6.27 -2.63
C GLY A 17 -3.40 6.34 -1.11
N ASN A 18 -4.48 5.74 -0.59
CA ASN A 18 -4.78 5.72 0.85
C ASN A 18 -4.35 4.42 1.55
N TYR A 19 -3.88 3.43 0.81
CA TYR A 19 -3.46 2.14 1.36
C TYR A 19 -1.94 2.09 1.51
N PHE A 20 -1.51 1.72 2.72
CA PHE A 20 -0.11 1.57 3.11
C PHE A 20 0.09 0.22 3.80
N ALA A 21 1.33 -0.23 3.91
CA ALA A 21 1.68 -1.52 4.50
C ALA A 21 2.95 -1.42 5.34
N PRO A 22 3.26 -2.40 6.20
CA PRO A 22 4.58 -2.50 6.81
C PRO A 22 5.67 -2.53 5.74
N VAL A 23 6.79 -1.84 5.97
CA VAL A 23 7.96 -1.88 5.06
C VAL A 23 8.38 -3.33 4.80
N GLY A 24 8.69 -3.62 3.54
CA GLY A 24 9.03 -4.98 3.08
C GLY A 24 7.83 -5.82 2.64
N THR A 25 6.58 -5.37 2.86
CA THR A 25 5.40 -6.09 2.35
C THR A 25 5.34 -5.97 0.82
N PRO A 26 5.37 -7.08 0.05
CA PRO A 26 5.33 -7.01 -1.40
C PRO A 26 3.92 -6.71 -1.93
N ALA A 27 3.82 -6.12 -3.13
CA ALA A 27 2.56 -5.69 -3.74
C ALA A 27 1.55 -6.85 -3.88
N ASN A 28 2.00 -8.04 -4.27
CA ASN A 28 1.15 -9.21 -4.43
C ASN A 28 0.50 -9.69 -3.11
N HIS A 29 1.13 -9.43 -1.96
CA HIS A 29 0.54 -9.73 -0.64
C HIS A 29 -0.50 -8.67 -0.22
N LEU A 30 -0.60 -7.57 -0.95
CA LEU A 30 -1.58 -6.50 -0.72
C LEU A 30 -2.79 -6.61 -1.66
N GLY A 31 -2.93 -7.72 -2.39
CA GLY A 31 -4.04 -7.91 -3.31
C GLY A 31 -3.94 -7.06 -4.58
N ILE A 32 -2.73 -6.64 -4.96
CA ILE A 32 -2.49 -5.82 -6.16
C ILE A 32 -1.36 -6.40 -7.02
N ASN A 33 -1.46 -6.21 -8.33
CA ASN A 33 -0.43 -6.58 -9.29
C ASN A 33 0.82 -5.70 -9.11
N PRO A 34 2.04 -6.28 -9.03
CA PRO A 34 3.29 -5.52 -8.90
C PRO A 34 3.68 -4.72 -10.15
N ALA A 35 3.12 -5.01 -11.33
CA ALA A 35 3.51 -4.40 -12.59
C ALA A 35 3.41 -2.86 -12.56
N GLY A 36 4.51 -2.20 -12.91
CA GLY A 36 4.61 -0.73 -12.98
C GLY A 36 4.54 -0.02 -11.62
N ARG A 37 4.64 -0.75 -10.51
CA ARG A 37 4.63 -0.16 -9.16
C ARG A 37 6.02 0.00 -8.59
N VAL A 38 6.26 1.13 -7.94
CA VAL A 38 7.50 1.42 -7.23
C VAL A 38 7.19 1.47 -5.72
N PRO A 39 7.92 0.71 -4.88
CA PRO A 39 7.77 0.80 -3.44
C PRO A 39 8.36 2.11 -2.94
N ILE A 40 7.54 2.95 -2.31
CA ILE A 40 7.95 4.22 -1.72
C ILE A 40 7.61 4.21 -0.23
N THR A 41 8.55 4.70 0.57
CA THR A 41 8.44 4.73 2.03
C THR A 41 7.83 6.03 2.51
N PHE A 42 6.97 5.94 3.52
CA PHE A 42 6.27 7.05 4.14
C PHE A 42 6.38 6.96 5.67
N ALA A 43 6.39 8.12 6.32
CA ALA A 43 6.25 8.24 7.76
C ALA A 43 5.13 9.24 8.09
N PRO A 44 4.31 8.98 9.11
CA PRO A 44 3.28 9.92 9.53
C PRO A 44 3.91 11.08 10.32
N VAL A 45 3.49 12.31 10.03
CA VAL A 45 3.99 13.52 10.72
C VAL A 45 3.28 13.83 12.03
N LYS A 46 2.20 13.09 12.30
CA LYS A 46 1.43 13.13 13.54
C LYS A 46 0.72 11.79 13.73
N GLU A 47 0.25 11.52 14.94
CA GLU A 47 -0.60 10.36 15.19
C GLU A 47 -1.78 10.34 14.21
N THR A 48 -1.98 9.20 13.56
CA THR A 48 -2.95 9.07 12.48
C THR A 48 -3.76 7.81 12.70
N GLU A 49 -5.06 7.96 12.92
CA GLU A 49 -6.00 6.86 12.97
C GLU A 49 -6.11 6.18 11.61
N VAL A 50 -6.20 4.85 11.65
CA VAL A 50 -6.21 4.00 10.46
C VAL A 50 -7.09 2.79 10.67
N LEU A 51 -7.65 2.29 9.58
CA LEU A 51 -8.21 0.95 9.57
C LEU A 51 -7.10 -0.05 9.25
N LYS A 52 -6.76 -0.91 10.21
CA LYS A 52 -5.84 -2.04 10.02
C LYS A 52 -6.61 -3.29 9.62
N SER A 53 -6.19 -3.95 8.55
CA SER A 53 -6.82 -5.19 8.09
C SER A 53 -5.81 -6.13 7.41
N LYS A 54 -6.30 -7.29 6.96
CA LYS A 54 -5.58 -8.21 6.09
C LYS A 54 -6.12 -8.07 4.66
N ALA A 55 -5.22 -8.01 3.68
CA ALA A 55 -5.60 -8.02 2.28
C ALA A 55 -6.22 -9.37 1.91
N LYS A 56 -7.30 -9.35 1.14
CA LYS A 56 -7.91 -10.57 0.61
C LYS A 56 -7.12 -11.05 -0.60
N GLU A 57 -7.09 -12.36 -0.82
CA GLU A 57 -6.74 -12.92 -2.12
C GLU A 57 -7.74 -12.43 -3.19
N ILE A 58 -7.23 -11.95 -4.32
CA ILE A 58 -8.05 -11.39 -5.39
C ILE A 58 -7.32 -11.47 -6.73
N VAL A 59 -8.09 -11.60 -7.81
CA VAL A 59 -7.58 -11.41 -9.17
C VAL A 59 -7.63 -9.92 -9.49
N ASP A 60 -6.47 -9.27 -9.55
CA ASP A 60 -6.35 -7.88 -9.99
C ASP A 60 -6.58 -7.82 -11.51
N THR A 61 -7.76 -7.34 -11.90
CA THR A 61 -8.19 -7.14 -13.29
C THR A 61 -8.06 -5.69 -13.75
N TRP A 62 -7.56 -4.80 -12.90
CA TRP A 62 -7.60 -3.35 -13.11
C TRP A 62 -6.21 -2.74 -13.35
N THR A 63 -5.13 -3.37 -12.89
CA THR A 63 -3.77 -2.85 -13.10
C THR A 63 -3.31 -3.02 -14.54
N ASP A 64 -3.56 -4.19 -15.13
CA ASP A 64 -3.38 -4.51 -16.55
C ASP A 64 -4.58 -5.36 -17.01
N PRO A 65 -5.58 -4.75 -17.68
CA PRO A 65 -6.80 -5.45 -18.07
C PRO A 65 -6.57 -6.62 -19.04
N ASN A 66 -5.47 -6.61 -19.80
CA ASN A 66 -5.14 -7.68 -20.75
C ASN A 66 -4.37 -8.83 -20.08
N LYS A 67 -3.87 -8.62 -18.86
CA LYS A 67 -3.13 -9.62 -18.10
C LYS A 67 -3.54 -9.62 -16.63
N PRO A 68 -4.73 -10.18 -16.32
CA PRO A 68 -5.19 -10.34 -14.94
C PRO A 68 -4.14 -11.05 -14.07
N TYR A 69 -4.00 -10.61 -12.83
CA TYR A 69 -2.97 -11.12 -11.93
C TYR A 69 -3.58 -11.69 -10.64
N PRO A 70 -3.38 -12.99 -10.34
CA PRO A 70 -3.83 -13.58 -9.09
C PRO A 70 -2.92 -13.11 -7.94
N ALA A 71 -3.35 -12.05 -7.24
CA ALA A 71 -2.64 -11.53 -6.09
C ALA A 71 -2.97 -12.33 -4.84
N LYS A 72 -1.93 -12.79 -4.13
CA LYS A 72 -2.02 -13.68 -2.96
C LYS A 72 -2.80 -13.07 -1.79
N GLY A 73 -2.74 -11.76 -1.61
CA GLY A 73 -3.27 -11.13 -0.39
C GLY A 73 -2.53 -11.60 0.88
N GLY A 74 -3.21 -11.57 2.02
CA GLY A 74 -2.70 -12.01 3.34
C GLY A 74 -1.76 -11.02 4.05
N GLY A 75 -1.25 -10.02 3.33
CA GLY A 75 -0.46 -8.92 3.89
C GLY A 75 -1.27 -8.04 4.83
N THR A 76 -0.60 -7.47 5.84
CA THR A 76 -1.21 -6.43 6.67
C THR A 76 -1.27 -5.14 5.87
N GLN A 77 -2.43 -4.49 5.85
CA GLN A 77 -2.63 -3.20 5.22
C GLN A 77 -3.29 -2.22 6.17
N TYR A 78 -3.04 -0.94 5.91
CA TYR A 78 -3.57 0.19 6.65
C TYR A 78 -4.24 1.13 5.66
N PHE A 79 -5.53 1.33 5.80
CA PHE A 79 -6.22 2.42 5.11
C PHE A 79 -6.12 3.68 5.95
N VAL A 80 -5.58 4.74 5.35
CA VAL A 80 -5.44 6.06 5.95
C VAL A 80 -6.46 7.00 5.30
N PRO A 81 -7.52 7.43 6.01
CA PRO A 81 -8.49 8.37 5.46
C PRO A 81 -7.85 9.72 5.07
N ASN A 82 -6.95 10.22 5.92
CA ASN A 82 -6.27 11.51 5.77
C ASN A 82 -4.79 11.31 5.39
N LYS A 83 -4.52 10.86 4.16
CA LYS A 83 -3.16 10.53 3.69
C LYS A 83 -2.16 11.70 3.70
N GLU A 84 -2.63 12.94 3.76
CA GLU A 84 -1.77 14.13 3.90
C GLU A 84 -0.98 14.15 5.22
N ASN A 85 -1.41 13.35 6.20
CA ASN A 85 -0.64 13.13 7.41
C ASN A 85 0.64 12.30 7.18
N LEU A 86 0.84 11.73 5.98
CA LEU A 86 2.02 10.96 5.64
C LEU A 86 2.92 11.75 4.68
N LYS A 87 4.22 11.76 4.99
CA LYS A 87 5.24 12.30 4.10
C LYS A 87 6.10 11.18 3.56
N GLN A 88 6.44 11.29 2.28
CA GLN A 88 7.44 10.43 1.67
C GLN A 88 8.77 10.66 2.38
N VAL A 89 9.46 9.57 2.71
CA VAL A 89 10.78 9.58 3.34
C VAL A 89 11.74 8.72 2.53
N LYS A 90 13.02 9.07 2.60
CA LYS A 90 14.11 8.25 2.06
C LYS A 90 14.45 7.09 3.01
#